data_AF-A0A269YDA1-F1
#
_entry.id   AF-A0A269YDA1-F1
#
_cell.length_a   1.000
_cell.length_b   1.000
_cell.length_c   1.000
_cell.angle_alpha   90.00
_cell.angle_beta   90.00
_cell.angle_gamma   90.00
#
_symmetry.space_group_name_H-M   'P 1'
#
loop_
_entity.id
_entity.type
_entity.pdbx_description
1 polymer ?
#
loop_
_entity_poly.entity_id
_entity_poly.type
_entity_poly.pdbx_seq_one_letter_code
_entity_poly.pdbx_strand_id
1 'polypeptide(L)'
;MKSLGYATKQKVLKYNSANWGEYYDDQSDLFKDTKHVEYKYTKHSRTMVMRYKNPQRYYLKTKYNYRKLIFRHGRKAPIITYYMKVGHDNWEFVNTIQFWMVKPIRY
;
A
#
# COMPACT_ATOMS: atom_id res chain seq x y z
N MET A 1 10.28 -5.70 -7.93
CA MET A 1 9.19 -4.77 -8.34
C MET A 1 9.48 -4.19 -9.72
N LYS A 2 8.90 -4.73 -10.82
CA LYS A 2 9.02 -4.12 -12.16
C LYS A 2 7.66 -3.64 -12.73
N SER A 3 6.58 -3.64 -11.94
CA SER A 3 5.19 -3.51 -12.42
C SER A 3 4.46 -2.20 -12.10
N LEU A 4 4.97 -1.37 -11.17
CA LEU A 4 4.21 -0.18 -10.70
C LEU A 4 4.45 1.11 -11.51
N GLY A 5 5.33 1.09 -12.53
CA GLY A 5 5.68 2.30 -13.27
C GLY A 5 6.39 3.35 -12.39
N TYR A 6 6.61 4.55 -12.93
CA TYR A 6 7.05 5.72 -12.17
C TYR A 6 6.23 6.95 -12.57
N ALA A 7 6.01 7.84 -11.61
CA ALA A 7 5.16 9.01 -11.77
C ALA A 7 5.99 10.29 -11.95
N THR A 8 5.55 11.20 -12.82
CA THR A 8 6.07 12.58 -12.90
C THR A 8 5.46 13.46 -11.83
N LYS A 9 4.22 13.19 -11.44
CA LYS A 9 3.48 13.98 -10.47
C LYS A 9 2.60 13.08 -9.61
N GLN A 10 2.44 13.49 -8.36
CA GLN A 10 1.48 12.91 -7.44
C GLN A 10 0.71 14.02 -6.72
N LYS A 11 -0.55 13.75 -6.38
CA LYS A 11 -1.40 14.64 -5.57
C LYS A 11 -2.15 13.80 -4.55
N VAL A 12 -1.97 14.12 -3.26
CA VAL A 12 -2.77 13.52 -2.19
C VAL A 12 -4.19 14.09 -2.29
N LEU A 13 -5.19 13.22 -2.43
CA LEU A 13 -6.60 13.59 -2.50
C LEU A 13 -7.30 13.47 -1.15
N LYS A 14 -6.91 12.46 -0.37
CA LYS A 14 -7.42 12.20 0.98
C LYS A 14 -6.31 11.54 1.80
N TYR A 15 -6.24 11.83 3.08
CA TYR A 15 -5.33 11.17 4.01
C TYR A 15 -6.01 11.02 5.37
N ASN A 16 -5.54 10.06 6.17
CA ASN A 16 -5.96 9.93 7.56
C ASN A 16 -5.14 10.92 8.42
N SER A 17 -5.81 11.93 9.00
CA SER A 17 -5.18 12.98 9.79
C SER A 17 -4.62 12.50 11.13
N ALA A 18 -5.11 11.36 11.65
CA ALA A 18 -4.60 10.77 12.90
C ALA A 18 -3.13 10.32 12.80
N ASN A 19 -2.61 10.10 11.59
CA ASN A 19 -1.27 9.56 11.39
C ASN A 19 -0.20 10.63 11.14
N TRP A 20 -0.48 11.94 11.22
CA TRP A 20 0.46 12.99 10.81
C TRP A 20 1.66 13.22 11.75
N GLY A 21 1.58 12.82 13.02
CA GLY A 21 2.67 12.94 14.00
C GLY A 21 3.58 11.70 14.11
N GLU A 22 3.03 10.51 13.85
CA GLU A 22 3.72 9.21 13.98
C GLU A 22 4.04 8.56 12.62
N TYR A 23 3.75 9.26 11.50
CA TYR A 23 3.76 8.70 10.14
C TYR A 23 5.09 8.05 9.70
N TYR A 24 6.20 8.56 10.21
CA TYR A 24 7.53 8.23 9.67
C TYR A 24 8.27 7.16 10.45
N ASP A 25 8.10 7.07 11.77
CA ASP A 25 8.86 6.11 12.59
C ASP A 25 8.13 4.78 12.77
N ASP A 26 6.86 4.77 13.19
CA ASP A 26 6.23 3.52 13.66
C ASP A 26 5.66 2.61 12.55
N GLN A 27 5.23 3.18 11.42
CA GLN A 27 4.72 2.37 10.29
C GLN A 27 5.83 1.80 9.39
N SER A 28 7.05 2.34 9.47
CA SER A 28 8.18 1.90 8.64
C SER A 28 8.62 0.49 9.01
N ASP A 29 8.65 0.18 10.30
CA ASP A 29 9.12 -1.11 10.79
C ASP A 29 8.13 -2.22 10.45
N LEU A 30 6.82 -2.01 10.59
CA LEU A 30 5.82 -3.05 10.31
C LEU A 30 5.79 -3.54 8.85
N PHE A 31 6.35 -2.77 7.90
CA PHE A 31 6.37 -3.08 6.47
C PHE A 31 7.78 -3.06 5.85
N LYS A 32 8.82 -3.18 6.67
CA LYS A 32 10.23 -3.02 6.27
C LYS A 32 10.77 -4.14 5.37
N ASP A 33 10.23 -5.37 5.48
CA ASP A 33 10.67 -6.49 4.64
C ASP A 33 10.20 -6.29 3.19
N THR A 34 11.11 -5.78 2.36
CA THR A 34 10.88 -5.58 0.92
C THR A 34 11.36 -6.76 0.07
N LYS A 35 12.10 -7.71 0.66
CA LYS A 35 12.71 -8.83 -0.08
C LYS A 35 11.73 -9.98 -0.31
N HIS A 36 10.83 -10.24 0.64
CA HIS A 36 9.91 -11.38 0.60
C HIS A 36 8.44 -10.95 0.47
N VAL A 37 8.19 -9.77 -0.11
CA VAL A 37 6.82 -9.29 -0.29
C VAL A 37 6.11 -10.15 -1.32
N GLU A 38 5.08 -10.86 -0.89
CA GLU A 38 4.17 -11.55 -1.79
C GLU A 38 3.01 -10.66 -2.15
N TYR A 39 2.47 -10.80 -3.36
CA TYR A 39 1.31 -10.00 -3.78
C TYR A 39 0.33 -10.83 -4.60
N LYS A 40 -0.95 -10.46 -4.47
CA LYS A 40 -2.04 -10.98 -5.29
C LYS A 40 -2.80 -9.82 -5.90
N TYR A 41 -2.96 -9.84 -7.21
CA TYR A 41 -3.77 -8.88 -7.94
C TYR A 41 -5.09 -9.51 -8.38
N THR A 42 -6.20 -8.84 -8.08
CA THR A 42 -7.53 -9.20 -8.55
C THR A 42 -7.96 -8.20 -9.61
N LYS A 43 -8.01 -8.65 -10.87
CA LYS A 43 -8.30 -7.80 -12.05
C LYS A 43 -9.69 -7.17 -11.99
N HIS A 44 -10.71 -7.92 -11.59
CA HIS A 44 -12.10 -7.47 -11.54
C HIS A 44 -12.28 -6.26 -10.61
N SER A 45 -11.82 -6.36 -9.37
CA SER A 45 -11.87 -5.28 -8.38
C SER A 45 -10.69 -4.31 -8.46
N ARG A 46 -9.77 -4.53 -9.41
CA ARG A 46 -8.52 -3.79 -9.57
C ARG A 46 -7.80 -3.55 -8.25
N THR A 47 -7.68 -4.61 -7.46
CA THR A 47 -7.14 -4.57 -6.10
C THR A 47 -5.86 -5.39 -6.02
N MET A 48 -4.79 -4.80 -5.49
CA MET A 48 -3.57 -5.52 -5.14
C MET A 48 -3.47 -5.64 -3.63
N VAL A 49 -3.31 -6.86 -3.13
CA VAL A 49 -2.98 -7.12 -1.73
C VAL A 49 -1.53 -7.58 -1.67
N MET A 50 -0.73 -6.90 -0.86
CA MET A 50 0.67 -7.19 -0.60
C MET A 50 0.80 -7.72 0.82
N ARG A 51 1.50 -8.83 0.98
CA ARG A 51 1.78 -9.51 2.25
C ARG A 51 3.25 -9.31 2.60
N TYR A 52 3.49 -8.82 3.81
CA TYR A 52 4.80 -8.57 4.38
C TYR A 52 5.01 -9.49 5.56
N LYS A 53 6.22 -10.02 5.73
CA LYS A 53 6.59 -10.68 6.97
C LYS A 53 6.64 -9.63 8.08
N ASN A 54 5.97 -9.90 9.20
CA ASN A 54 5.99 -8.97 10.33
C ASN A 54 7.33 -9.09 11.08
N PRO A 55 8.13 -8.01 11.17
CA PRO A 55 9.38 -8.05 11.95
C PRO A 55 9.13 -8.13 13.46
N GLN A 56 8.00 -7.61 13.94
CA GLN A 56 7.59 -7.66 15.34
C GLN A 56 6.70 -8.87 15.65
N ARG A 57 6.79 -9.95 14.86
CA ARG A 57 5.92 -11.14 14.96
C ARG A 57 5.83 -11.78 16.33
N TYR A 58 6.89 -11.66 17.15
CA TYR A 58 6.94 -12.23 18.49
C TYR A 58 6.18 -11.37 19.51
N TYR A 59 6.26 -10.05 19.39
CA TYR A 59 5.53 -9.10 20.24
C TYR A 59 4.05 -9.04 19.87
N LEU A 60 3.74 -8.95 18.58
CA LEU A 60 2.37 -8.80 18.07
C LEU A 60 1.65 -10.14 17.83
N LYS A 61 2.31 -11.27 18.13
CA LYS A 61 1.81 -12.65 17.90
C LYS A 61 1.21 -12.89 16.51
N THR A 62 1.64 -12.14 15.50
CA THR A 62 1.17 -12.25 14.11
C THR A 62 2.34 -12.38 13.13
N LYS A 63 2.21 -13.32 12.20
CA LYS A 63 3.27 -13.65 11.23
C LYS A 63 3.39 -12.63 10.10
N TYR A 64 2.29 -11.97 9.73
CA TYR A 64 2.21 -11.16 8.52
C TYR A 64 1.45 -9.86 8.74
N ASN A 65 1.84 -8.86 7.98
CA ASN A 65 1.13 -7.59 7.81
C ASN A 65 0.75 -7.42 6.34
N TYR A 66 -0.26 -6.61 6.07
CA TYR A 66 -0.81 -6.48 4.73
C TYR A 66 -0.99 -5.02 4.32
N ARG A 67 -0.72 -4.74 3.06
CA ARG A 67 -1.13 -3.49 2.39
C ARG A 67 -2.10 -3.83 1.27
N LYS A 68 -3.12 -3.01 1.10
CA LYS A 68 -4.11 -3.15 0.03
C LYS A 68 -4.18 -1.87 -0.77
N LEU A 69 -3.99 -2.00 -2.07
CA LEU A 69 -4.07 -0.93 -3.04
C LEU A 69 -5.28 -1.15 -3.92
N ILE A 70 -6.18 -0.17 -3.98
CA ILE A 70 -7.34 -0.19 -4.87
C ILE A 70 -7.09 0.83 -5.98
N PHE A 71 -6.98 0.34 -7.22
CA PHE A 71 -6.68 1.14 -8.39
C PHE A 71 -7.97 1.57 -9.08
N ARG A 72 -8.21 2.88 -9.09
CA ARG A 72 -9.30 3.53 -9.83
C ARG A 72 -8.71 4.36 -10.98
N HIS A 73 -9.58 4.83 -11.87
CA HIS A 73 -9.20 5.58 -13.08
C HIS A 73 -8.29 4.78 -14.05
N GLY A 74 -7.83 5.40 -15.13
CA GLY A 74 -7.00 4.74 -16.15
C GLY A 74 -5.56 4.42 -15.70
N ARG A 75 -4.77 3.78 -16.58
CA ARG A 75 -3.38 3.37 -16.29
C ARG A 75 -2.35 4.51 -16.30
N LYS A 76 -2.63 5.60 -17.03
CA LYS A 76 -1.76 6.79 -17.14
C LYS A 76 -1.97 7.77 -15.99
N ALA A 77 -3.17 7.84 -15.44
CA ALA A 77 -3.49 8.73 -14.32
C ALA A 77 -4.30 7.99 -13.24
N PRO A 78 -3.74 6.95 -12.61
CA PRO A 78 -4.47 6.14 -11.65
C PRO A 78 -4.69 6.92 -10.35
N ILE A 79 -5.85 6.68 -9.74
CA ILE A 79 -6.13 7.08 -8.37
C ILE A 79 -6.01 5.82 -7.51
N ILE A 80 -5.07 5.81 -6.59
CA ILE A 80 -4.77 4.65 -5.76
C ILE A 80 -5.19 4.96 -4.34
N THR A 81 -6.03 4.09 -3.78
CA THR A 81 -6.42 4.12 -2.36
C THR A 81 -5.62 3.08 -1.61
N TYR A 82 -4.95 3.51 -0.54
CA TYR A 82 -4.07 2.70 0.28
C TYR A 82 -4.76 2.34 1.59
N TYR A 83 -4.70 1.06 1.93
CA TYR A 83 -5.07 0.53 3.23
C TYR A 83 -3.95 -0.31 3.80
N MET A 84 -3.92 -0.42 5.13
CA MET A 84 -3.05 -1.33 5.85
C MET A 84 -3.85 -2.23 6.78
N LYS A 85 -3.25 -3.34 7.17
CA LYS A 85 -3.76 -4.27 8.18
C LYS A 85 -2.57 -4.91 8.88
N VAL A 86 -2.52 -4.80 10.21
CA VAL A 86 -1.52 -5.46 11.04
C VAL A 86 -2.13 -6.77 11.52
N GLY A 87 -1.48 -7.90 11.22
CA GLY A 87 -1.98 -9.22 11.59
C GLY A 87 -3.46 -9.49 11.34
N HIS A 88 -4.23 -9.63 12.42
CA HIS A 88 -5.65 -9.99 12.39
C HIS A 88 -6.59 -8.79 12.39
N ASP A 89 -6.07 -7.56 12.50
CA ASP A 89 -6.86 -6.34 12.65
C ASP A 89 -7.74 -6.01 11.43
N ASN A 90 -8.56 -4.97 11.58
CA ASN A 90 -9.35 -4.46 10.47
C ASN A 90 -8.48 -3.72 9.46
N TRP A 91 -9.03 -3.54 8.23
CA TRP A 91 -8.37 -2.71 7.23
C TRP A 91 -8.50 -1.24 7.60
N GLU A 92 -7.37 -0.58 7.77
CA GLU A 92 -7.31 0.84 8.08
C GLU A 92 -6.96 1.65 6.84
N PHE A 93 -7.68 2.75 6.65
CA PHE A 93 -7.41 3.69 5.56
C PHE A 93 -6.16 4.50 5.86
N VAL A 94 -5.25 4.60 4.89
CA VAL A 94 -4.02 5.39 4.98
C VAL A 94 -4.19 6.69 4.20
N ASN A 95 -4.30 6.59 2.88
CA ASN A 95 -4.45 7.73 2.00
C ASN A 95 -5.01 7.35 0.62
N THR A 96 -5.38 8.37 -0.14
CA THR A 96 -5.71 8.28 -1.56
C THR A 96 -4.83 9.25 -2.32
N ILE A 97 -4.10 8.76 -3.32
CA ILE A 97 -3.17 9.56 -4.12
C ILE A 97 -3.53 9.40 -5.59
N GLN A 98 -3.61 10.52 -6.31
CA GLN A 98 -3.65 10.54 -7.76
C GLN A 98 -2.24 10.66 -8.31
N PHE A 99 -1.91 9.81 -9.26
CA PHE A 99 -0.62 9.83 -9.95
C PHE A 99 -0.79 10.26 -11.40
N TRP A 100 0.24 10.89 -11.96
CA TRP A 100 0.43 11.05 -13.40
C TRP A 100 1.67 10.24 -13.77
N MET A 101 1.45 9.12 -14.45
CA MET A 101 2.47 8.12 -14.73
C MET A 101 3.25 8.49 -15.99
N VAL A 102 4.58 8.39 -15.93
CA VAL A 102 5.42 8.42 -17.14
C VAL A 102 5.32 7.10 -17.87
N LYS A 103 5.47 5.99 -17.12
CA LYS A 103 5.20 4.64 -17.60
C LYS A 103 3.93 4.13 -16.94
N PRO A 104 2.89 3.76 -17.72
CA PRO A 104 1.63 3.26 -17.17
C PRO A 104 1.85 2.06 -16.26
N ILE A 105 0.98 1.91 -15.24
CA ILE A 105 0.99 0.71 -14.39
C ILE A 105 0.65 -0.51 -15.25
N ARG A 106 1.50 -1.53 -15.18
CA ARG A 106 1.31 -2.81 -15.86
C ARG A 106 0.94 -3.84 -14.80
N TYR A 107 -0.28 -4.36 -14.88
CA TYR A 107 -0.84 -5.38 -14.00
C TYR A 107 -1.28 -6.59 -14.82
#